data_AF-A0A4Q4BNV7-F1
#
_entry.id   AF-A0A4Q4BNV7-F1
#
_cell.length_a   1.000
_cell.length_b   1.000
_cell.length_c   1.000
_cell.angle_alpha   90.00
_cell.angle_beta   90.00
_cell.angle_gamma   90.00
#
_symmetry.space_group_name_H-M   'P 1'
#
loop_
_entity.id
_entity.type
_entity.pdbx_description
1 polymer ?
#
loop_
_entity_poly.entity_id
_entity_poly.type
_entity_poly.pdbx_seq_one_letter_code
_entity_poly.pdbx_strand_id
1 'polypeptide(L)'
;MTTASYSHFEGTRPVSDQYAIDVPALQDWLSTRVEGFEGPLSVEMFKGGQSNPTYKLVTPSSAYVLRSKPGPVGKLLPSAHAIEREFAVMRGLY
;
A
#
# COMPACT_ATOMS: atom_id res chain seq x y z
N MET A 1 -22.52 17.63 -18.99
CA MET A 1 -21.25 17.08 -18.44
C MET A 1 -21.60 16.24 -17.24
N THR A 2 -21.58 14.91 -17.36
CA THR A 2 -21.85 13.99 -16.26
C THR A 2 -20.59 13.90 -15.39
N THR A 3 -20.63 14.44 -14.19
CA THR A 3 -19.59 14.18 -13.18
C THR A 3 -19.69 12.71 -12.78
N ALA A 4 -18.70 11.91 -13.18
CA ALA A 4 -18.55 10.56 -12.64
C ALA A 4 -18.31 10.67 -11.14
N SER A 5 -19.17 10.05 -10.32
CA SER A 5 -19.00 10.01 -8.87
C SER A 5 -17.92 8.99 -8.52
N TYR A 6 -16.81 9.45 -7.93
CA TYR A 6 -15.67 8.61 -7.51
C TYR A 6 -15.79 8.08 -6.08
N SER A 7 -16.93 8.31 -5.42
CA SER A 7 -17.15 7.98 -4.00
C SER A 7 -16.93 6.50 -3.67
N HIS A 8 -17.07 5.60 -4.64
CA HIS A 8 -16.81 4.17 -4.46
C HIS A 8 -15.33 3.86 -4.11
N PHE A 9 -14.40 4.72 -4.51
CA PHE A 9 -12.96 4.53 -4.25
C PHE A 9 -12.47 5.20 -2.95
N GLU A 10 -13.36 5.89 -2.24
CA GLU A 10 -13.01 6.65 -1.04
C GLU A 10 -12.97 5.79 0.23
N GLY A 11 -11.96 6.05 1.05
CA GLY A 11 -11.73 5.40 2.32
C GLY A 11 -11.10 4.01 2.20
N THR A 12 -11.15 3.28 3.30
CA THR A 12 -10.53 1.96 3.47
C THR A 12 -11.58 0.89 3.72
N ARG A 13 -11.12 -0.36 3.67
CA ARG A 13 -11.87 -1.59 3.94
C ARG A 13 -10.95 -2.59 4.64
N PRO A 14 -11.50 -3.60 5.33
CA PRO A 14 -10.69 -4.72 5.84
C PRO A 14 -9.87 -5.38 4.73
N VAL A 15 -8.66 -5.84 5.08
CA VAL A 15 -7.81 -6.61 4.18
C VAL A 15 -8.45 -7.98 3.96
N SER A 16 -8.69 -8.36 2.70
CA SER A 16 -9.20 -9.68 2.33
C SER A 16 -8.07 -10.70 2.25
N ASP A 17 -8.37 -11.99 2.46
CA ASP A 17 -7.38 -13.08 2.47
C ASP A 17 -6.47 -13.13 1.23
N GLN A 18 -7.00 -12.81 0.05
CA GLN A 18 -6.21 -12.73 -1.20
C GLN A 18 -5.04 -11.74 -1.12
N TYR A 19 -5.17 -10.70 -0.28
CA TYR A 19 -4.23 -9.60 -0.11
C TYR A 19 -3.66 -9.56 1.31
N ALA A 20 -3.74 -10.67 2.05
CA ALA A 20 -3.29 -10.76 3.43
C ALA A 20 -1.81 -10.40 3.55
N ILE A 21 -1.48 -9.68 4.62
CA ILE A 21 -0.13 -9.28 4.99
C ILE A 21 0.17 -9.89 6.36
N ASP A 22 1.37 -10.45 6.50
CA ASP A 22 1.94 -10.79 7.80
C ASP A 22 2.30 -9.49 8.54
N VAL A 23 1.37 -9.02 9.38
CA VAL A 23 1.50 -7.73 10.08
C VAL A 23 2.68 -7.71 11.05
N PRO A 24 2.91 -8.75 11.89
CA PRO A 24 4.12 -8.82 12.72
C PRO A 24 5.42 -8.70 11.90
N ALA A 25 5.56 -9.48 10.82
CA ALA A 25 6.76 -9.43 10.00
C ALA A 25 6.97 -8.06 9.32
N LEU A 26 5.88 -7.43 8.85
CA LEU A 26 5.94 -6.08 8.29
C LEU A 26 6.33 -5.05 9.35
N GLN A 27 5.77 -5.15 10.55
CA GLN A 27 6.09 -4.24 11.66
C GLN A 27 7.59 -4.30 12.01
N ASP A 28 8.15 -5.50 12.14
CA ASP A 28 9.57 -5.71 12.43
C ASP A 28 10.47 -5.18 11.29
N TRP A 29 10.01 -5.32 10.04
CA TRP A 29 10.73 -4.78 8.90
C TRP A 29 10.73 -3.25 8.88
N LEU A 30 9.60 -2.61 9.25
CA LEU A 30 9.43 -1.16 9.28
C LEU A 30 10.20 -0.52 10.42
N SER A 31 10.20 -1.11 11.62
CA SER A 31 10.92 -0.58 12.79
C SER A 31 12.43 -0.44 12.58
N THR A 32 12.98 -1.21 11.66
CA THR A 32 14.42 -1.17 11.29
C THR A 32 14.74 -0.26 10.11
N ARG A 33 13.73 0.25 9.39
CA ARG A 33 13.92 0.94 8.08
C ARG A 33 13.24 2.29 7.94
N VAL A 34 12.21 2.55 8.73
CA VAL A 34 11.49 3.82 8.72
C VAL A 34 11.84 4.54 10.00
N GLU A 35 12.61 5.63 9.86
CA GLU A 35 12.97 6.48 10.99
C GLU A 35 11.70 7.02 11.68
N GLY A 36 11.67 6.94 13.01
CA GLY A 36 10.52 7.37 13.81
C GLY A 36 9.30 6.45 13.72
N PHE A 37 9.40 5.26 13.12
CA PHE A 37 8.32 4.29 13.15
C PHE A 37 8.16 3.69 14.55
N GLU A 38 6.94 3.78 15.08
CA GLU A 38 6.57 3.20 16.37
C GLU A 38 5.24 2.46 16.23
N GLY A 39 5.22 1.18 16.61
CA GLY A 39 4.00 0.37 16.63
C GLY A 39 3.07 0.71 17.82
N PRO A 40 1.97 -0.03 18.00
CA PRO A 40 1.54 -1.18 17.19
C PRO A 40 1.04 -0.80 15.80
N LEU A 41 1.22 -1.71 14.84
CA LEU A 41 0.76 -1.56 13.47
C LEU A 41 -0.61 -2.20 13.25
N SER A 42 -1.55 -1.44 12.69
CA SER A 42 -2.75 -1.99 12.05
C SER A 42 -2.76 -1.67 10.55
N VAL A 43 -3.46 -2.51 9.78
CA VAL A 43 -3.45 -2.44 8.32
C VAL A 43 -4.88 -2.47 7.78
N GLU A 44 -5.21 -1.50 6.94
CA GLU A 44 -6.45 -1.45 6.18
C GLU A 44 -6.11 -1.37 4.69
N MET A 45 -7.02 -1.82 3.82
CA MET A 45 -6.85 -1.70 2.37
C MET A 45 -7.65 -0.52 1.85
N PHE A 46 -7.10 0.28 0.93
CA PHE A 46 -7.90 1.30 0.24
C PHE A 46 -8.96 0.65 -0.66
N LYS A 47 -10.11 1.31 -0.84
CA LYS A 47 -11.12 0.83 -1.81
C LYS A 47 -10.65 1.00 -3.26
N GLY A 48 -9.85 2.02 -3.54
CA GLY A 48 -9.09 2.20 -4.79
C GLY A 48 -7.79 1.38 -4.86
N GLY A 49 -6.94 1.68 -5.85
CA GLY A 49 -5.61 1.06 -5.96
C GLY A 49 -5.62 -0.41 -6.42
N GLN A 50 -6.62 -0.82 -7.20
CA GLN A 50 -6.76 -2.23 -7.64
C GLN A 50 -5.63 -2.71 -8.56
N SER A 51 -4.94 -1.80 -9.25
CA SER A 51 -3.75 -2.15 -10.03
C SER A 51 -2.61 -2.59 -9.10
N ASN A 52 -2.20 -1.76 -8.14
CA ASN A 52 -1.17 -2.13 -7.16
C ASN A 52 -1.81 -2.10 -5.77
N PRO A 53 -2.06 -3.25 -5.13
CA PRO A 53 -2.69 -3.30 -3.81
C PRO A 53 -2.10 -2.23 -2.89
N THR A 54 -2.98 -1.36 -2.41
CA THR A 54 -2.59 -0.19 -1.62
C THR A 54 -3.24 -0.28 -0.26
N TYR A 55 -2.43 -0.10 0.77
CA TYR A 55 -2.79 -0.28 2.16
C TYR A 55 -2.52 1.00 2.94
N LYS A 56 -3.39 1.30 3.90
CA LYS A 56 -3.16 2.27 4.94
C LYS A 56 -2.55 1.53 6.13
N LEU A 57 -1.34 1.92 6.49
CA LEU A 57 -0.66 1.47 7.69
C LEU A 57 -0.92 2.50 8.78
N VAL A 58 -1.44 2.08 9.93
CA VAL A 58 -1.78 2.99 11.02
C VAL A 58 -1.02 2.59 12.26
N THR A 59 -0.40 3.59 12.90
CA THR A 59 0.21 3.50 14.22
C THR A 59 -0.39 4.57 15.14
N PRO A 60 -0.09 4.60 16.45
CA PRO A 60 -0.63 5.62 17.34
C PRO A 60 -0.25 7.05 16.96
N SER A 61 0.96 7.25 16.43
CA SER A 61 1.54 8.56 16.15
C SER A 61 1.50 8.95 14.67
N SER A 62 1.32 8.00 13.76
CA SER A 62 1.49 8.22 12.32
C SER A 62 0.64 7.29 11.46
N ALA A 63 0.48 7.68 10.20
CA ALA A 63 -0.09 6.83 9.19
C ALA A 63 0.78 6.84 7.93
N TYR A 64 0.90 5.69 7.29
CA TYR A 64 1.69 5.49 6.07
C TYR A 64 0.83 4.86 4.98
N VAL A 65 1.30 4.99 3.74
CA VAL A 65 0.72 4.29 2.59
C VAL A 65 1.72 3.25 2.09
N LEU A 66 1.31 2.00 2.09
CA LEU A 66 2.07 0.91 1.48
C LEU A 66 1.47 0.56 0.12
N ARG A 67 2.32 0.46 -0.90
CA ARG A 67 1.94 -0.05 -2.22
C ARG A 67 2.73 -1.32 -2.50
N SER A 68 2.04 -2.38 -2.88
CA SER A 68 2.66 -3.65 -3.24
C SER A 68 2.30 -4.08 -4.65
N LYS A 69 3.05 -5.05 -5.19
CA LYS A 69 2.66 -5.76 -6.40
C LYS A 69 1.63 -6.84 -6.06
N PRO A 70 0.67 -7.14 -6.94
CA PRO A 70 -0.21 -8.30 -6.74
C PRO A 70 0.61 -9.61 -6.73
N GLY A 71 0.19 -10.60 -5.95
CA GLY A 71 0.81 -11.93 -5.94
C GLY A 71 0.20 -12.89 -7.00
N PRO A 72 0.88 -13.97 -7.44
CA PRO A 72 2.33 -14.24 -7.44
C PRO A 72 3.03 -13.63 -8.67
N VAL A 73 4.32 -13.35 -8.52
CA VAL A 73 5.22 -12.68 -9.49
C VAL A 73 5.23 -13.32 -10.89
N GLY A 74 4.90 -14.62 -11.00
CA GLY A 74 5.06 -15.44 -12.20
C GLY A 74 4.18 -15.09 -13.41
N LYS A 75 3.34 -14.04 -13.34
CA LYS A 75 2.51 -13.60 -14.46
C LYS A 75 2.44 -12.09 -14.63
N LEU A 76 3.42 -11.36 -14.08
CA LEU A 76 3.47 -9.91 -14.24
C LEU A 76 4.18 -9.57 -15.56
N LEU A 77 3.45 -8.98 -16.50
CA LEU A 77 4.02 -8.46 -17.74
C LEU A 77 5.07 -7.36 -17.40
N PRO A 78 6.13 -7.18 -18.20
CA PRO A 78 7.25 -6.27 -17.86
C PRO A 78 6.89 -4.81 -17.54
N SER A 79 5.73 -4.33 -17.99
CA SER A 79 5.23 -2.98 -17.73
C SER A 79 4.06 -2.91 -16.75
N ALA A 80 3.47 -4.06 -16.40
CA ALA A 80 2.39 -4.10 -15.42
C ALA A 80 2.99 -3.90 -14.01
N HIS A 81 2.30 -3.14 -13.17
CA HIS A 81 2.63 -3.02 -11.74
C HIS A 81 4.05 -2.48 -11.46
N ALA A 82 4.55 -1.56 -12.30
CA ALA A 82 5.90 -0.99 -12.22
C ALA A 82 6.08 0.05 -11.09
N ILE A 83 5.73 -0.34 -9.85
CA ILE A 83 5.85 0.51 -8.65
C ILE A 83 7.27 1.04 -8.43
N GLU A 84 8.30 0.34 -8.90
CA GLU A 84 9.69 0.79 -8.79
C GLU A 84 9.95 2.08 -9.59
N ARG A 85 9.29 2.27 -10.74
CA ARG A 85 9.43 3.50 -11.51
C ARG A 85 8.82 4.68 -10.78
N GLU A 86 7.66 4.48 -10.18
CA GLU A 86 6.98 5.49 -9.37
C GLU A 86 7.87 5.90 -8.18
N PHE A 87 8.44 4.92 -7.46
CA PHE A 87 9.40 5.17 -6.39
C PHE A 87 10.62 5.96 -6.87
N ALA A 88 11.23 5.57 -8.00
CA ALA A 88 12.40 6.24 -8.55
C ALA A 88 12.12 7.70 -8.91
N VAL A 89 10.95 8.00 -9.49
CA VAL A 89 10.53 9.38 -9.80
C VAL A 89 10.32 10.17 -8.52
N MET A 90 9.57 9.65 -7.54
CA MET A 90 9.30 10.37 -6.29
C MET A 90 10.58 10.66 -5.51
N ARG A 91 11.51 9.71 -5.45
CA ARG A 91 12.82 9.89 -4.82
C ARG A 91 13.74 10.86 -5.58
N GLY A 92 13.48 11.10 -6.86
CA GLY A 92 14.22 12.10 -7.63
C GLY A 92 13.71 13.54 -7.40
N LEU A 93 12.53 13.69 -6.79
CA LEU A 93 11.88 14.99 -6.54
C LEU A 93 12.09 15.52 -5.12
N TYR A 94 12.43 14.64 -4.17
CA TYR A 94 12.63 14.93 -2.75
C TYR A 94 13.86 14.17 -2.24
#